data_AF-A0A2C9LT60-F1
#
_entry.id   AF-A0A2C9LT60-F1
#
_cell.length_a   1.000
_cell.length_b   1.000
_cell.length_c   1.000
_cell.angle_alpha   90.00
_cell.angle_beta   90.00
_cell.angle_gamma   90.00
#
_symmetry.space_group_name_H-M   'P 1'
#
loop_
_entity.id
_entity.type
_entity.pdbx_description
1 polymer ?
#
loop_
_entity_poly.entity_id
_entity_poly.type
_entity_poly.pdbx_seq_one_letter_code
_entity_poly.pdbx_strand_id
1 'polypeptide(L)' 'MTVKGDHKVVPLDDDSDLNIIASFDRRGRYIYTGNAKGRILAFNIDNLEIAASFRVTTGGLNTTAIKSLEFARRGE' A
#
# COMPACT_ATOMS: atom_id res chain seq x y z
N MET A 1 6.76 -16.66 10.16
CA MET A 1 7.26 -15.39 10.75
C MET A 1 6.04 -14.48 10.77
N THR A 2 5.61 -13.99 11.93
CA THR A 2 4.33 -13.27 12.08
C THR A 2 4.64 -11.92 12.70
N VAL A 3 4.00 -10.84 12.25
CA VAL A 3 4.23 -9.46 12.77
C VAL A 3 3.75 -9.28 14.22
N LYS A 4 3.30 -10.35 14.89
CA LYS A 4 2.88 -10.31 16.29
C LYS A 4 4.09 -10.21 17.22
N GLY A 5 4.40 -8.98 17.61
CA GLY A 5 5.34 -8.64 18.68
C GLY A 5 6.69 -8.09 18.22
N ASP A 6 6.90 -7.93 16.91
CA ASP A 6 8.17 -7.43 16.35
C ASP A 6 7.93 -6.22 15.45
N HIS A 7 8.81 -5.22 15.53
CA HIS A 7 8.71 -4.00 14.74
C HIS A 7 9.42 -4.21 13.40
N LYS A 8 8.68 -3.99 12.31
CA LYS A 8 9.22 -4.09 10.95
C LYS A 8 8.84 -2.88 10.12
N VAL A 9 9.78 -2.46 9.29
CA VAL A 9 9.56 -1.40 8.29
C VAL A 9 8.93 -2.05 7.05
N VAL A 10 7.84 -1.45 6.56
CA VAL A 10 7.23 -1.87 5.29
C VAL A 10 8.19 -1.48 4.15
N PRO A 11 8.56 -2.40 3.25
CA PRO A 11 9.47 -2.09 2.16
C PRO A 11 8.92 -0.98 1.26
N LEU A 12 9.81 -0.09 0.82
CA LEU A 12 9.51 0.91 -0.19
C LEU A 12 9.88 0.37 -1.58
N ASP A 13 9.16 0.83 -2.60
CA ASP A 13 9.46 0.49 -3.99
C ASP A 13 10.64 1.32 -4.54
N ASP A 14 10.72 2.57 -4.10
CA ASP A 14 11.69 3.57 -4.52
C ASP A 14 12.03 4.43 -3.30
N ASP A 15 13.29 4.39 -2.86
CA ASP A 15 13.76 5.13 -1.68
C ASP A 15 13.63 6.66 -1.84
N SER A 16 13.40 7.16 -3.07
CA SER A 16 13.10 8.58 -3.31
C SER A 16 11.66 8.98 -2.96
N ASP A 17 10.78 8.02 -2.67
CA ASP A 17 9.38 8.29 -2.33
C ASP A 17 9.25 8.79 -0.88
N LEU A 18 9.30 10.11 -0.72
CA LEU A 18 9.19 10.77 0.60
C LEU A 18 7.75 10.90 1.10
N ASN A 19 6.76 10.79 0.19
CA ASN A 19 5.35 10.97 0.50
C ASN A 19 4.60 9.67 0.25
N ILE A 20 4.39 8.92 1.33
CA ILE A 20 3.75 7.61 1.30
C ILE A 20 2.58 7.60 2.28
N ILE A 21 1.44 7.12 1.81
CA ILE A 21 0.28 6.82 2.63
C ILE A 21 0.21 5.30 2.78
N ALA A 22 -0.19 4.82 3.96
CA ALA A 22 -0.42 3.42 4.20
C ALA A 22 -1.74 3.20 4.96
N SER A 23 -2.42 2.10 4.68
CA SER A 23 -3.67 1.71 5.36
C SER A 23 -3.83 0.19 5.35
N PHE A 24 -4.39 -0.36 6.41
CA PHE A 24 -4.75 -1.78 6.47
C PHE A 24 -6.07 -2.03 5.74
N ASP A 25 -6.19 -3.18 5.10
CA ASP A 25 -7.50 -3.66 4.64
C ASP A 25 -8.43 -3.93 5.83
N ARG A 26 -9.72 -4.10 5.54
CA ARG A 26 -10.76 -4.34 6.57
C ARG A 26 -10.42 -5.48 7.52
N ARG A 27 -9.77 -6.54 7.03
CA ARG A 27 -9.46 -7.76 7.81
C ARG A 27 -8.06 -7.73 8.43
N GLY A 28 -7.27 -6.70 8.17
CA GLY A 28 -5.87 -6.60 8.60
C GLY A 28 -4.95 -7.66 7.98
N ARG A 29 -5.35 -8.27 6.85
CA ARG A 29 -4.56 -9.27 6.11
C ARG A 29 -3.51 -8.62 5.22
N TYR A 30 -3.76 -7.39 4.79
CA TYR A 30 -2.87 -6.67 3.88
C TYR A 30 -2.64 -5.24 4.32
N ILE A 31 -1.44 -4.74 4.06
CA ILE A 31 -1.08 -3.32 4.14
C ILE A 31 -1.05 -2.78 2.72
N TYR A 32 -1.87 -1.78 2.44
CA TYR A 32 -1.83 -1.05 1.18
C TYR A 32 -1.04 0.23 1.37
N THR A 33 -0.08 0.48 0.48
CA THR A 33 0.69 1.72 0.41
C THR A 33 0.40 2.45 -0.88
N GLY A 34 0.49 3.77 -0.88
CA GLY A 34 0.34 4.62 -2.05
C GLY A 34 1.31 5.78 -2.02
N ASN A 35 1.97 6.08 -3.15
CA ASN A 35 2.96 7.16 -3.24
C ASN A 35 2.47 8.38 -4.05
N ALA A 36 3.30 9.42 -4.10
CA ALA A 36 3.04 10.64 -4.89
C ALA A 36 3.06 10.41 -6.42
N LYS A 37 3.55 9.27 -6.90
CA LYS A 37 3.61 8.87 -8.32
C LYS A 37 2.44 7.95 -8.73
N GLY A 38 1.42 7.80 -7.88
CA GLY A 38 0.23 7.00 -8.16
C GLY A 38 0.43 5.50 -8.08
N ARG A 39 1.58 5.02 -7.59
CA ARG A 39 1.83 3.60 -7.40
C ARG A 39 1.17 3.13 -6.11
N ILE A 40 0.49 1.99 -6.18
CA ILE A 40 -0.11 1.30 -5.05
C ILE A 40 0.52 -0.09 -4.94
N LEU A 41 0.98 -0.44 -3.74
CA LEU A 41 1.46 -1.77 -3.39
C LEU A 41 0.61 -2.36 -2.26
N ALA A 42 0.26 -3.64 -2.37
CA ALA A 42 -0.38 -4.40 -1.31
C ALA A 42 0.62 -5.43 -0.77
N PHE A 43 0.88 -5.41 0.53
CA PHE A 43 1.78 -6.32 1.22
C PHE A 43 0.99 -7.28 2.09
N ASN A 44 1.33 -8.57 2.05
CA ASN A 44 0.79 -9.54 3.00
C ASN A 44 1.32 -9.24 4.42
N ILE A 45 0.44 -9.25 5.42
CA ILE A 45 0.83 -8.89 6.79
C ILE A 45 1.79 -9.88 7.43
N ASP A 46 1.79 -11.16 7.06
CA ASP A 46 2.59 -12.16 7.75
C ASP A 46 4.08 -12.03 7.39
N ASN A 47 4.37 -11.81 6.10
CA ASN A 47 5.74 -11.83 5.57
C ASN A 47 6.21 -10.53 4.92
N LEU A 48 5.33 -9.52 4.76
CA LEU A 48 5.60 -8.27 4.04
C LEU A 48 6.02 -8.48 2.56
N GLU A 49 5.61 -9.59 1.95
CA GLU A 49 5.78 -9.81 0.52
C GLU A 49 4.69 -9.07 -0.27
N ILE A 50 5.03 -8.59 -1.46
CA ILE A 50 4.11 -7.90 -2.35
C ILE A 50 3.09 -8.90 -2.91
N ALA A 51 1.83 -8.74 -2.52
CA ALA A 51 0.70 -9.49 -3.05
C ALA A 51 0.15 -8.87 -4.34
N ALA A 52 0.24 -7.54 -4.49
CA ALA A 52 -0.17 -6.83 -5.70
C ALA A 52 0.57 -5.50 -5.86
N SER A 53 0.78 -5.08 -7.11
CA SER A 53 1.38 -3.79 -7.46
C SER A 53 0.70 -3.23 -8.70
N PHE A 54 0.23 -2.00 -8.65
CA PHE A 54 -0.35 -1.32 -9.80
C PHE A 54 -0.16 0.19 -9.70
N ARG A 55 -0.33 0.88 -10.82
CA ARG A 55 -0.26 2.35 -10.89
C ARG A 55 -1.60 2.90 -11.35
N VAL A 56 -2.13 3.86 -10.59
CA VAL A 56 -3.34 4.60 -10.94
C VAL A 56 -3.04 5.55 -12.09
N THR A 57 -3.91 5.56 -13.10
CA THR A 57 -3.84 6.45 -14.26
C THR A 57 -5.10 7.30 -14.32
N THR A 58 -4.95 8.58 -14.66
CA THR A 58 -6.07 9.53 -14.76
C THR A 58 -6.19 10.05 -16.19
N GLY A 59 -6.62 9.18 -17.11
CA GLY A 59 -6.78 9.52 -18.53
C GLY A 59 -5.46 9.89 -19.24
N GLY A 60 -5.03 9.07 -20.20
CA GLY A 60 -3.70 9.21 -20.81
C GLY A 60 -2.58 8.60 -19.95
N LEU A 61 -1.32 8.99 -20.18
CA LEU A 61 -0.14 8.40 -19.54
C LEU A 61 0.31 9.11 -18.25
N ASN A 62 -0.45 10.09 -17.76
CA ASN A 62 -0.06 10.89 -16.60
C ASN A 62 -0.37 10.16 -15.28
N THR A 63 0.52 10.33 -14.31
CA THR A 63 0.36 9.83 -12.95
C THR A 63 -0.29 10.87 -12.05
N THR A 64 -1.02 10.42 -11.03
CA THR A 64 -1.58 11.29 -9.99
C THR A 64 -1.13 10.83 -8.61
N ALA A 65 -0.94 11.76 -7.68
CA ALA A 65 -0.56 11.44 -6.31
C ALA A 65 -1.71 10.74 -5.58
N ILE A 66 -1.41 9.64 -4.89
CA ILE A 66 -2.33 9.06 -3.92
C ILE A 66 -2.41 9.99 -2.72
N LYS A 67 -3.63 10.29 -2.24
CA LYS A 67 -3.86 11.20 -1.10
C LYS A 67 -4.36 10.48 0.13
N SER A 68 -5.20 9.47 -0.06
CA SER A 68 -5.74 8.62 1.01
C SER A 68 -6.07 7.24 0.47
N LEU A 69 -6.12 6.25 1.37
CA LEU A 69 -6.56 4.88 1.11
C LEU A 69 -7.53 4.47 2.22
N GLU A 70 -8.78 4.22 1.84
CA GLU A 70 -9.85 3.89 2.77
C GLU A 70 -10.53 2.59 2.37
N PHE A 71 -10.84 1.77 3.37
CA PHE A 71 -11.53 0.50 3.18
C PHE A 71 -12.90 0.55 3.81
N ALA A 72 -13.90 0.05 3.09
CA ALA A 72 -15.24 -0.09 3.61
C ALA A 72 -15.23 -1.00 4.86
N ARG A 73 -16.01 -0.62 5.88
CA ARG A 73 -16.18 -1.46 7.09
C ARG A 73 -17.04 -2.69 6.86
N ARG A 74 -17.82 -2.71 5.78
CA ARG A 74 -18.74 -3.77 5.39
C ARG A 74 -18.64 -4.01 3.88
N GLY A 75 -18.75 -5.26 3.48
CA GLY A 75 -18.49 -5.74 2.12
C GLY A 75 -17.72 -7.05 2.17
N GLU A 76 -17.86 -7.85 1.11
CA GLU A 76 -17.05 -9.05 0.89
C GLU A 76 -15.57 -8.68 0.71
#